data_AF-A0AAV3V764-F1
#
_entry.id   AF-A0AAV3V764-F1
#
_cell.length_a   1.000
_cell.length_b   1.000
_cell.length_c   1.000
_cell.angle_alpha   90.00
_cell.angle_beta   90.00
_cell.angle_gamma   90.00
#
_symmetry.space_group_name_H-M   'P 1'
#
loop_
_entity.id
_entity.type
_entity.pdbx_description
1 polymer ?
#
loop_
_entity_poly.entity_id
_entity_poly.type
_entity_poly.pdbx_seq_one_letter_code
_entity_poly.pdbx_strand_id
1 'polypeptide(L)' 'MESLPLNPIVKKWWAYMADIMETFEDNEPVTTELSQVFHLE' A
#
# COMPACT_ATOMS: atom_id res chain seq x y z
N MET A 1 2.85 11.74 3.18
CA MET A 1 2.61 10.29 3.03
C MET A 1 3.90 9.47 2.94
N GLU A 2 5.05 10.07 2.60
CA GLU A 2 6.34 9.37 2.43
C GLU A 2 6.90 8.64 3.67
N SER A 3 6.43 8.93 4.88
CA SER A 3 6.92 8.27 6.11
C SER A 3 6.13 7.04 6.53
N LEU A 4 4.99 6.75 5.89
CA LEU A 4 4.15 5.59 6.23
C LEU A 4 4.84 4.24 5.97
N PRO A 5 5.56 4.03 4.85
CA PRO A 5 6.31 2.79 4.61
C PRO A 5 7.40 2.51 5.65
N LEU A 6 7.91 3.55 6.31
CA LEU A 6 8.93 3.44 7.36
C LEU A 6 8.34 3.08 8.73
N ASN A 7 7.01 3.17 8.89
CA ASN A 7 6.36 2.88 10.16
C ASN A 7 6.33 1.36 10.42
N PRO A 8 6.91 0.88 11.54
CA PRO A 8 6.93 -0.54 11.87
C PRO A 8 5.55 -1.20 11.97
N ILE A 9 4.51 -0.44 12.31
CA ILE A 9 3.13 -0.94 12.38
C ILE A 9 2.58 -1.20 10.97
N VAL A 10 2.86 -0.30 10.02
CA VAL A 10 2.42 -0.45 8.62
C VAL A 10 3.06 -1.69 8.00
N LYS A 11 4.37 -1.91 8.24
CA LYS A 11 5.06 -3.13 7.77
C LYS A 11 4.47 -4.42 8.35
N LYS A 12 4.03 -4.41 9.61
CA LYS A 12 3.34 -5.56 10.22
C LYS A 12 1.99 -5.83 9.55
N TRP A 13 1.25 -4.77 9.22
CA TRP A 13 -0.02 -4.88 8.51
C TRP A 13 0.16 -5.46 7.10
N TRP A 14 1.16 -4.96 6.37
CA TRP A 14 1.56 -5.50 5.06
C TRP A 14 1.93 -6.98 5.12
N ALA A 15 2.77 -7.38 6.08
CA ALA A 15 3.12 -8.78 6.27
C ALA A 15 1.92 -9.68 6.61
N TYR A 16 0.92 -9.13 7.29
CA TYR A 16 -0.33 -9.86 7.58
C TYR A 16 -1.22 -10.03 6.34
N MET A 17 -1.19 -9.09 5.40
CA MET A 17 -2.02 -9.09 4.18
C MET A 17 -1.35 -9.78 2.97
N ALA A 18 -0.05 -10.06 3.05
CA ALA A 18 0.75 -10.58 1.94
C ALA A 18 0.37 -11.99 1.48
N ASP A 19 -0.38 -12.74 2.29
CA ASP A 19 -0.89 -14.06 1.94
C ASP A 19 -2.06 -14.02 0.95
N ILE A 20 -2.80 -12.89 0.91
CA ILE A 20 -4.02 -12.72 0.10
C ILE A 20 -3.94 -11.59 -0.94
N MET A 21 -2.79 -10.92 -1.08
CA MET A 21 -2.59 -9.80 -1.99
C MET A 21 -1.34 -9.99 -2.86
N GLU A 22 -1.29 -9.32 -4.01
CA GLU A 22 -0.06 -9.19 -4.79
C GLU A 22 0.87 -8.17 -4.13
N THR A 23 2.06 -8.61 -3.71
CA THR A 23 3.04 -7.80 -2.99
C THR A 23 4.44 -7.91 -3.58
N PHE A 24 5.28 -6.92 -3.33
CA PHE A 24 6.73 -7.00 -3.56
C PHE A 24 7.44 -7.82 -2.46
N GLU A 25 8.76 -7.99 -2.58
CA GLU A 25 9.57 -8.79 -1.64
C GLU A 25 9.56 -8.26 -0.19
N ASP A 26 9.23 -6.99 0.01
CA ASP A 26 9.13 -6.35 1.33
C ASP A 26 7.72 -6.35 1.92
N ASN A 27 6.79 -7.10 1.31
CA ASN A 27 5.36 -7.17 1.58
C ASN A 27 4.59 -5.89 1.22
N GLU A 28 5.22 -4.88 0.61
CA GLU A 28 4.49 -3.72 0.12
C GLU A 28 3.49 -4.16 -0.98
N PRO A 29 2.21 -3.78 -0.89
CA PRO A 29 1.24 -4.13 -1.92
C PRO A 29 1.58 -3.45 -3.24
N VAL A 30 1.40 -4.16 -4.36
CA VAL A 30 1.54 -3.55 -5.69
C VAL A 30 0.44 -2.51 -5.86
N THR A 31 0.83 -1.26 -6.13
CA THR A 31 -0.11 -0.14 -6.33
C THR A 31 0.19 0.57 -7.64
N THR A 32 -0.84 1.16 -8.25
CA THR A 32 -0.71 2.00 -9.44
C THR A 32 -1.57 3.23 -9.25
N GLU A 33 -0.95 4.40 -9.39
CA GLU A 33 -1.64 5.68 -9.26
C GLU A 33 -2.66 5.85 -10.39
N LEU A 34 -3.90 6.20 -10.01
CA LEU A 34 -4.97 6.48 -10.96
C LEU A 34 -5.17 7.98 -11.09
N SER A 35 -5.27 8.46 -12.33
CA SER A 35 -5.61 9.87 -12.59
C SER A 35 -7.08 10.12 -12.24
N GLN A 36 -7.35 11.04 -11.32
CA GLN A 36 -8.70 11.48 -11.00
C GLN A 36 -9.29 12.23 -12.19
N VAL A 37 -10.29 11.64 -12.86
CA VAL A 37 -10.92 12.21 -14.07
C VAL A 37 -12.17 13.04 -13.80
N PHE A 38 -12.76 12.91 -12.61
CA PHE A 38 -14.00 13.56 -12.24
C PHE A 38 -14.14 13.66 -10.70
N HIS A 39 -14.77 14.74 -10.23
CA HIS A 39 -15.18 14.94 -8.84
C HIS A 39 -16.42 15.86 -8.81
N LEU A 40 -17.38 15.58 -7.93
CA LEU A 40 -18.54 16.43 -7.67
C LEU A 40 -18.58 16.70 -6.16
N GLU A 41 -18.65 17.99 -5.80
CA GLU A 41 -18.71 18.47 -4.41
C GLU A 41 -20.06 18.14 -3.74
#